data_AF-A0A259Q4W9-F1
#
_entry.id   AF-A0A259Q4W9-F1
#
_cell.length_a   1.000
_cell.length_b   1.000
_cell.length_c   1.000
_cell.angle_alpha   90.00
_cell.angle_beta   90.00
_cell.angle_gamma   90.00
#
_symmetry.space_group_name_H-M   'P 1'
#
loop_
_entity.id
_entity.type
_entity.pdbx_description
1 polymer ?
#
loop_
_entity_poly.entity_id
_entity_poly.type
_entity_poly.pdbx_seq_one_letter_code
_entity_poly.pdbx_strand_id
1 'polypeptide(L)' 'MSTRRRVPYFTTAQRNSVCPETNTAIRKGDPIVYNPTYRIAYAVTSKTAEHLRARQFAETFNMADQNY' A
#
# COMPACT_ATOMS: atom_id res chain seq x y z
N MET A 1 6.46 -21.92 8.06
CA MET A 1 5.33 -21.13 8.60
C MET A 1 5.23 -19.83 7.82
N SER A 2 4.23 -19.69 6.94
CA SER A 2 4.05 -18.48 6.12
C SER A 2 3.65 -17.32 7.03
N THR A 3 4.57 -16.40 7.30
CA THR A 3 4.27 -15.11 7.94
C THR A 3 3.28 -14.39 7.03
N ARG A 4 1.99 -14.43 7.36
CA ARG A 4 0.96 -13.65 6.68
C ARG A 4 1.42 -12.20 6.77
N ARG A 5 1.93 -11.64 5.66
CA ARG A 5 2.34 -10.24 5.57
C ARG A 5 1.12 -9.42 6.01
N ARG A 6 1.14 -8.90 7.24
CA ARG A 6 0.15 -7.94 7.76
C ARG A 6 0.42 -6.53 7.23
N VAL A 7 1.52 -6.37 6.51
CA VAL A 7 1.97 -5.12 5.93
C VAL A 7 1.18 -4.90 4.62
N PRO A 8 0.65 -3.70 4.39
CA PRO A 8 0.06 -3.37 3.10
C PRO A 8 1.11 -3.45 1.98
N TYR A 9 0.67 -3.70 0.76
CA TYR A 9 1.58 -3.88 -0.38
C TYR A 9 0.96 -3.41 -1.69
N PHE A 10 1.81 -3.03 -2.64
CA PHE A 10 1.39 -2.70 -4.00
C PHE A 10 1.01 -3.97 -4.76
N THR A 11 -0.16 -3.95 -5.39
CA THR A 11 -0.67 -5.05 -6.21
C THR A 11 -1.66 -4.52 -7.24
N THR A 12 -2.19 -5.40 -8.07
CA THR A 12 -3.25 -5.08 -9.03
C THR A 12 -4.61 -5.50 -8.50
N ALA A 13 -5.62 -4.67 -8.75
CA ALA A 13 -6.98 -4.93 -8.31
C ALA A 13 -7.56 -6.16 -9.02
N GLN A 14 -7.98 -7.15 -8.24
CA GLN A 14 -8.62 -8.37 -8.78
C GLN A 14 -10.11 -8.19 -9.06
N ARG A 15 -10.73 -7.19 -8.41
CA ARG A 15 -12.16 -6.88 -8.48
C ARG A 15 -12.36 -5.38 -8.42
N ASN A 16 -13.53 -4.92 -8.88
CA ASN A 16 -13.92 -3.53 -8.76
C ASN A 16 -14.20 -3.21 -7.28
N SER A 17 -13.70 -2.07 -6.80
CA SER A 17 -13.91 -1.59 -5.44
C SER A 17 -13.87 -0.06 -5.41
N VAL A 18 -14.16 0.55 -4.26
CA VAL A 18 -14.02 2.00 -4.06
C VAL A 18 -13.02 2.25 -2.95
N CYS A 19 -12.06 3.14 -3.20
CA CYS A 19 -11.10 3.57 -2.19
C CYS A 19 -11.85 4.39 -1.11
N PRO A 20 -11.77 4.02 0.18
CA PRO A 20 -12.51 4.73 1.23
C PRO A 20 -11.96 6.13 1.53
N GLU A 21 -10.67 6.40 1.24
CA GLU A 21 -10.05 7.70 1.53
C GLU A 21 -10.39 8.76 0.48
N THR A 22 -10.38 8.36 -0.79
CA THR A 22 -10.48 9.28 -1.92
C THR A 22 -11.81 9.17 -2.66
N ASN A 23 -12.68 8.24 -2.25
CA ASN A 23 -13.89 7.84 -2.97
C ASN A 23 -13.64 7.50 -4.46
N THR A 24 -12.41 7.15 -4.80
CA THR A 24 -12.03 6.81 -6.18
C THR A 24 -12.48 5.41 -6.51
N ALA A 25 -13.17 5.25 -7.64
CA ALA A 25 -13.48 3.93 -8.18
C ALA A 25 -12.20 3.23 -8.64
N ILE A 26 -11.97 2.04 -8.12
CA ILE A 26 -10.90 1.12 -8.49
C ILE A 26 -11.51 0.06 -9.39
N ARG A 27 -10.99 -0.10 -10.60
CA ARG A 27 -11.40 -1.15 -11.54
C ARG A 27 -10.43 -2.32 -11.48
N LYS A 28 -10.89 -3.50 -11.88
CA LYS A 28 -10.03 -4.67 -12.05
C LYS A 28 -8.87 -4.33 -13.02
N GLY A 29 -7.65 -4.67 -12.61
CA GLY A 29 -6.42 -4.36 -13.34
C GLY A 29 -5.73 -3.07 -12.90
N ASP A 30 -6.42 -2.18 -12.18
CA ASP A 30 -5.81 -0.94 -11.71
C ASP A 30 -4.73 -1.22 -10.64
N PRO A 31 -3.64 -0.44 -10.63
CA PRO A 31 -2.67 -0.51 -9.56
C PRO A 31 -3.29 0.02 -8.26
N ILE A 32 -3.10 -0.72 -7.17
CA ILE A 32 -3.66 -0.42 -5.85
C ILE A 32 -2.68 -0.75 -4.73
N VAL A 33 -2.98 -0.23 -3.55
CA VAL A 33 -2.38 -0.70 -2.30
C VAL A 33 -3.40 -1.57 -1.58
N TYR A 34 -3.08 -2.84 -1.38
CA TYR A 34 -3.93 -3.74 -0.62
C TYR A 34 -3.45 -3.82 0.82
N ASN A 35 -4.35 -3.56 1.76
CA ASN A 35 -4.11 -3.77 3.18
C ASN A 35 -4.74 -5.09 3.65
N PRO A 36 -3.94 -6.14 3.91
CA PRO A 36 -4.46 -7.44 4.32
C PRO A 36 -5.03 -7.44 5.74
N THR A 37 -4.67 -6.46 6.58
CA THR A 37 -5.18 -6.34 7.97
C THR A 37 -6.66 -5.98 7.97
N TYR A 38 -7.04 -4.96 7.20
CA TYR A 38 -8.44 -4.51 7.09
C TYR A 38 -9.17 -5.10 5.87
N ARG A 39 -8.45 -5.81 4.98
CA ARG A 39 -8.94 -6.33 3.70
C ARG A 39 -9.48 -5.24 2.75
N ILE A 40 -8.89 -4.05 2.84
CA ILE A 40 -9.29 -2.86 2.07
C ILE A 40 -8.27 -2.61 0.96
N ALA A 41 -8.77 -2.21 -0.22
CA ALA A 41 -7.96 -1.72 -1.31
C ALA A 41 -7.99 -0.18 -1.33
N TYR A 42 -6.81 0.42 -1.41
CA TYR A 42 -6.62 1.85 -1.52
C TYR A 42 -6.12 2.21 -2.91
N ALA A 43 -6.59 3.33 -3.44
CA ALA A 43 -6.10 3.87 -4.71
C ALA A 43 -4.63 4.29 -4.55
N VAL A 44 -3.88 4.27 -5.65
CA VAL A 44 -2.46 4.67 -5.66
C VAL A 44 -2.23 6.14 -5.30
N THR A 45 -3.27 6.97 -5.43
CA THR A 45 -3.31 8.39 -5.07
C THR A 45 -3.72 8.64 -3.62
N SER A 46 -4.00 7.59 -2.85
CA SER A 46 -4.36 7.70 -1.44
C SER A 46 -3.16 8.04 -0.55
N LYS A 47 -3.39 8.66 0.61
CA LYS A 47 -2.33 8.96 1.58
C LYS A 47 -1.67 7.67 2.06
N THR A 48 -2.46 6.61 2.25
CA THR A 48 -1.95 5.29 2.61
C THR A 48 -0.91 4.79 1.60
N ALA A 49 -1.12 5.01 0.29
CA ALA A 49 -0.16 4.63 -0.73
C ALA A 49 1.14 5.46 -0.67
N GLU A 50 1.04 6.76 -0.43
CA GLU A 50 2.21 7.64 -0.25
C GLU A 50 3.06 7.22 0.95
N HIS A 51 2.43 6.96 2.10
CA HIS A 51 3.13 6.48 3.29
C HIS A 51 3.85 5.15 3.05
N LEU A 52 3.25 4.25 2.28
CA LEU A 52 3.85 2.97 1.96
C LEU A 52 5.05 3.10 1.04
N ARG A 53 4.97 4.00 0.04
CA ARG A 53 6.13 4.35 -0.80
C ARG A 53 7.23 4.97 0.04
N ALA A 54 6.90 5.92 0.90
CA ALA A 54 7.87 6.57 1.78
C ALA A 54 8.55 5.56 2.71
N ARG A 55 7.80 4.59 3.25
CA ARG A 55 8.37 3.51 4.04
C ARG A 55 9.27 2.59 3.22
N GLN A 56 8.84 2.13 2.05
CA GLN A 56 9.66 1.30 1.16
C GLN A 56 10.93 2.04 0.74
N PHE A 57 10.82 3.34 0.47
CA PHE A 57 11.95 4.21 0.19
C PHE A 57 12.88 4.29 1.41
N ALA A 58 12.38 4.59 2.61
CA ALA A 58 13.20 4.64 3.82
C ALA A 58 13.92 3.30 4.11
N GLU A 59 13.23 2.17 3.91
CA GLU A 59 13.80 0.82 4.05
C GLU A 59 14.88 0.54 2.98
N THR A 60 14.67 0.99 1.73
CA THR A 60 15.60 0.74 0.61
C THR A 60 16.83 1.66 0.68
N PHE A 61 16.63 2.92 1.05
CA PHE A 61 17.69 3.93 1.10
C PHE A 61 18.43 3.93 2.45
N ASN A 62 18.10 3.01 3.35
CA ASN A 62 18.78 2.74 4.61
C ASN A 62 19.21 4.04 5.32
N MET A 63 18.29 5.02 5.43
CA MET A 63 18.46 6.22 6.27
C MET A 63 18.37 5.84 7.76
N ALA A 64 19.11 4.79 8.14
CA ALA A 64 19.35 4.31 9.47
C ALA A 64 20.84 4.46 9.81
N ASP A 65 21.48 5.54 9.36
CA ASP A 65 22.81 5.92 9.84
C ASP A 65 23.00 7.44 9.72
N GLN A 66 22.82 8.13 10.84
CA GLN A 66 23.87 8.94 11.45
C GLN A 66 23.44 9.25 12.88
N ASN A 67 23.77 8.32 13.77
CA ASN A 67 23.86 8.59 15.20
C ASN A 67 25.36 8.71 15.50
N TYR A 68 25.90 9.94 15.44
CA TYR A 68 27.20 10.28 16.00
C TYR A 68 27.06 11.53 16.87
#